data_AF-A0A9D3Y2Z3-F1
#
_entry.id   AF-A0A9D3Y2Z3-F1
#
_cell.length_a   1.000
_cell.length_b   1.000
_cell.length_c   1.000
_cell.angle_alpha   90.00
_cell.angle_beta   90.00
_cell.angle_gamma   90.00
#
_symmetry.space_group_name_H-M   'P 1'
#
loop_
_entity.id
_entity.type
_entity.pdbx_description
1 polymer ?
#
loop_
_entity_poly.entity_id
_entity_poly.type
_entity_poly.pdbx_seq_one_letter_code
_entity_poly.pdbx_strand_id
1 'polypeptide(L)'
;MALSTGMSKRTVYYIIRNVSKAKLRKKCKNHQLNMAQIQKRRARSWELYLKLKCGKWRDFVTSDEAMFYLGGSYVRIRVCYVRMGEDVGD
;
A
#
# COMPACT_ATOMS: atom_id res chain seq x y z
N MET A 1 13.68 -4.37 17.47
CA MET A 1 13.38 -5.80 17.77
C MET A 1 14.60 -6.54 18.27
N ALA A 2 15.58 -6.93 17.46
CA ALA A 2 16.77 -7.64 17.97
C ALA A 2 17.53 -6.84 19.06
N LEU A 3 17.87 -5.58 18.78
CA LEU A 3 18.52 -4.69 19.76
C LEU A 3 17.64 -4.38 21.00
N SER A 4 16.32 -4.36 20.83
CA SER A 4 15.38 -4.06 21.93
C SER A 4 15.00 -5.29 22.77
N THR A 5 15.33 -6.50 22.31
CA THR A 5 15.00 -7.76 22.99
C THR A 5 16.25 -8.52 23.45
N GLY A 6 17.45 -7.99 23.19
CA GLY A 6 18.73 -8.66 23.47
C GLY A 6 18.98 -9.93 22.65
N MET A 7 18.09 -10.26 21.70
CA MET A 7 18.18 -11.48 20.90
C MET A 7 19.03 -11.30 19.65
N SER A 8 19.65 -12.40 19.20
CA SER A 8 20.29 -12.43 17.89
C SER A 8 19.28 -12.17 16.76
N LYS A 9 19.73 -11.52 15.68
CA LYS A 9 18.88 -11.28 14.48
C LYS A 9 18.28 -12.57 13.94
N ARG A 10 19.02 -13.68 14.03
CA ARG A 10 18.59 -15.01 13.57
C ARG A 10 17.46 -15.57 14.42
N THR A 11 17.53 -15.40 15.74
CA THR A 11 16.48 -15.82 16.67
C THR A 11 15.18 -15.06 16.43
N VAL A 12 15.26 -13.74 16.25
CA VAL A 12 14.08 -12.91 15.92
C VAL A 12 13.44 -13.36 14.60
N TYR A 13 14.25 -13.63 13.57
CA TYR A 13 13.75 -14.12 12.28
C TYR A 13 13.05 -15.48 12.42
N TYR A 14 13.63 -16.41 13.17
CA TYR A 14 13.05 -17.72 13.44
C TYR A 14 11.69 -17.61 14.14
N ILE A 15 11.62 -16.79 15.18
CA ILE A 15 10.38 -16.57 15.94
C ILE A 15 9.31 -15.97 15.03
N ILE A 16 9.62 -14.92 14.28
CA ILE A 16 8.66 -14.30 13.35
C ILE A 16 8.16 -15.35 12.35
N ARG A 17 9.06 -16.10 11.72
CA ARG A 17 8.70 -17.10 10.71
C ARG A 17 7.78 -18.18 11.26
N ASN A 18 8.04 -18.68 12.47
CA ASN A 18 7.31 -19.83 13.03
C ASN A 18 6.04 -19.42 13.80
N VAL A 19 6.07 -18.30 14.52
CA VAL A 19 4.93 -17.81 15.30
C VAL A 19 3.89 -17.18 14.37
N SER A 20 4.31 -16.33 13.42
CA SER A 20 3.34 -15.66 12.54
C SER A 20 2.86 -16.52 11.37
N LYS A 21 3.53 -17.67 11.11
CA LYS A 21 3.38 -18.50 9.89
C LYS A 21 3.44 -17.70 8.57
N ALA A 22 3.82 -16.43 8.62
CA ALA A 22 3.82 -15.55 7.46
C ALA A 22 5.12 -15.76 6.70
N LYS A 23 4.99 -15.95 5.38
CA LYS A 23 6.16 -15.90 4.49
C LYS A 23 6.67 -14.47 4.47
N LEU A 24 7.83 -14.22 5.09
CA LEU A 24 8.47 -12.92 5.00
C LEU A 24 8.90 -12.68 3.55
N ARG A 25 8.15 -11.84 2.84
CA ARG A 25 8.51 -11.39 1.49
C ARG A 25 9.23 -10.06 1.58
N LYS A 26 10.36 -9.93 0.88
CA LYS A 26 10.99 -8.63 0.69
C LYS A 26 10.05 -7.77 -0.14
N LYS A 27 9.54 -6.67 0.44
CA LYS A 27 8.72 -5.72 -0.30
C LYS A 27 9.58 -5.06 -1.36
N CYS A 28 9.12 -5.09 -2.61
CA CYS A 28 9.78 -4.37 -3.70
C CYS A 28 9.69 -2.86 -3.43
N LYS A 29 10.77 -2.13 -3.74
CA LYS A 29 10.75 -0.67 -3.71
C LYS A 29 10.22 -0.20 -5.06
N ASN A 30 9.08 0.48 -5.07
CA ASN A 30 8.45 0.95 -6.32
C ASN A 30 9.24 2.11 -6.96
N HIS A 31 9.87 2.96 -6.15
CA HIS A 31 10.62 4.13 -6.62
C HIS A 31 11.76 4.47 -5.67
N GLN A 32 12.91 4.90 -6.22
CA GLN A 32 14.01 5.43 -5.43
C GLN A 32 13.77 6.92 -5.17
N LEU A 33 13.39 7.26 -3.94
CA LEU A 33 13.09 8.64 -3.58
C LEU A 33 14.38 9.44 -3.38
N ASN A 34 14.40 10.66 -3.92
CA ASN A 34 15.41 11.65 -3.57
C ASN A 34 15.06 12.35 -2.23
N MET A 35 16.02 13.08 -1.66
CA MET A 35 15.85 13.73 -0.36
C MET A 35 14.72 14.76 -0.36
N ALA A 36 14.55 15.51 -1.46
CA ALA A 36 13.47 16.49 -1.59
C ALA A 36 12.08 15.83 -1.57
N GLN A 37 11.91 14.70 -2.25
CA GLN A 37 10.67 13.93 -2.24
C GLN A 37 10.38 13.36 -0.85
N ILE A 38 11.40 12.91 -0.12
CA ILE A 38 11.26 12.43 1.26
C ILE A 38 10.75 13.56 2.17
N GLN A 39 11.36 14.75 2.09
CA GLN A 39 10.93 15.91 2.87
C GLN A 39 9.49 16.33 2.54
N LYS A 40 9.14 16.42 1.24
CA LYS A 40 7.77 16.72 0.79
C LYS A 40 6.74 15.70 1.28
N ARG A 41 7.10 14.41 1.36
CA ARG A 41 6.22 13.37 1.90
C ARG A 41 6.04 13.52 3.41
N ARG A 42 7.12 13.76 4.16
CA ARG A 42 7.07 13.98 5.61
C ARG A 42 6.21 15.20 5.97
N ALA A 43 6.45 16.33 5.32
CA ALA A 43 5.69 17.56 5.55
C ALA A 43 4.18 17.36 5.38
N ARG A 44 3.76 16.69 4.29
CA ARG A 44 2.33 16.44 4.03
C ARG A 44 1.71 15.37 4.93
N SER A 45 2.51 14.40 5.38
CA SER A 45 1.99 13.21 6.06
C SER A 45 1.33 13.50 7.42
N TRP A 46 1.91 14.44 8.20
CA TRP A 46 1.39 14.73 9.53
C TRP A 46 0.07 15.50 9.48
N GLU A 47 0.00 16.53 8.63
CA GLU A 47 -1.23 17.29 8.42
C GLU A 47 -2.37 16.41 7.89
N LEU A 48 -2.06 15.52 6.94
CA LEU A 48 -3.05 14.58 6.41
C LEU A 48 -3.56 13.64 7.51
N TYR A 49 -2.68 13.12 8.37
CA TYR A 49 -3.09 12.28 9.51
C TYR A 49 -4.05 13.04 10.44
N LEU A 50 -3.75 14.29 10.77
CA LEU A 50 -4.62 15.12 11.61
C LEU A 50 -6.01 15.37 11.01
N LYS A 51 -6.11 15.39 9.68
CA LYS A 51 -7.40 15.50 8.96
C LYS A 51 -8.18 14.19 8.95
N LEU A 52 -7.49 13.05 8.87
CA LEU A 52 -8.10 11.73 8.74
C LEU A 52 -8.43 11.04 10.07
N LYS A 53 -7.79 11.46 11.19
CA LYS A 53 -8.00 10.86 12.51
C LYS A 53 -9.45 10.99 13.01
N CYS A 54 -9.77 10.24 14.06
CA CYS A 54 -11.09 10.26 14.71
C CYS A 54 -12.27 9.90 13.78
N GLY A 55 -12.05 8.99 12.83
CA GLY A 55 -13.10 8.51 11.93
C GLY A 55 -13.43 9.43 10.75
N LYS A 56 -12.83 10.64 10.69
CA LYS A 56 -13.05 11.61 9.62
C LYS A 56 -12.61 11.14 8.24
N TRP A 57 -11.76 10.11 8.15
CA TRP A 57 -11.40 9.50 6.87
C TRP A 57 -12.60 8.97 6.09
N ARG A 58 -13.73 8.66 6.75
CA ARG A 58 -14.96 8.19 6.10
C ARG A 58 -15.62 9.24 5.22
N ASP A 59 -15.34 10.52 5.48
CA ASP A 59 -15.88 11.65 4.74
C ASP A 59 -15.07 11.93 3.45
N PHE A 60 -13.96 11.20 3.24
CA PHE A 60 -13.10 11.35 2.07
C PHE A 60 -13.39 10.26 1.04
N VAL A 61 -13.61 10.69 -0.20
CA VAL A 61 -13.65 9.82 -1.37
C VAL A 61 -12.30 9.93 -2.08
N THR A 62 -11.65 8.79 -2.33
CA THR A 62 -10.40 8.71 -3.10
C THR A 62 -10.67 8.01 -4.42
N SER A 63 -10.14 8.54 -5.52
CA SER A 63 -10.12 7.88 -6.82
C SER A 63 -8.68 7.62 -7.26
N ASP A 64 -8.47 6.50 -7.94
CA ASP A 64 -7.22 6.15 -8.61
C ASP A 64 -7.56 5.30 -9.84
N GLU A 65 -6.68 5.31 -10.84
CA GLU A 65 -6.87 4.57 -12.08
C GLU A 65 -5.97 3.34 -12.08
N ALA A 66 -6.55 2.17 -12.41
CA ALA A 66 -5.79 0.94 -12.57
C ALA A 66 -6.06 0.34 -13.95
N MET A 67 -5.00 0.01 -14.68
CA MET A 67 -5.13 -0.78 -15.90
C MET A 67 -5.52 -2.23 -15.54
N PHE A 68 -6.51 -2.77 -16.25
CA PHE A 68 -6.83 -4.19 -16.21
C PHE A 68 -6.67 -4.81 -17.59
N TYR A 69 -6.34 -6.09 -17.62
CA TYR A 69 -6.21 -6.84 -18.87
C TYR A 69 -7.55 -7.42 -19.27
N LEU A 70 -7.95 -7.25 -20.53
CA LEU A 70 -9.07 -7.97 -21.13
C LEU A 70 -8.54 -9.26 -21.75
N GLY A 71 -9.13 -10.40 -21.38
CA GLY A 71 -8.78 -11.68 -21.98
C GLY A 71 -9.17 -11.72 -23.46
N GLY A 72 -8.24 -12.12 -24.34
CA GLY A 72 -8.52 -12.37 -25.76
C GLY A 72 -8.27 -11.22 -26.74
N SER A 73 -7.83 -10.04 -26.31
CA SER A 73 -7.49 -8.94 -27.23
C SER A 73 -5.98 -8.84 -27.47
N TYR A 74 -5.53 -9.27 -28.66
CA TYR A 74 -4.17 -9.06 -29.17
C TYR A 74 -3.94 -7.62 -29.69
N VAL A 75 -4.72 -6.62 -29.22
CA VAL A 75 -4.67 -5.25 -29.73
C VAL A 75 -4.53 -4.25 -28.58
N ARG A 76 -3.65 -3.27 -28.80
CA ARG A 76 -3.23 -2.21 -27.88
C ARG A 76 -4.38 -1.65 -27.01
N ILE A 77 -4.19 -1.86 -25.70
CA ILE A 77 -4.61 -1.04 -24.56
C ILE A 77 -5.68 0.01 -24.89
N ARG A 78 -6.95 -0.37 -24.80
CA ARG A 78 -8.04 0.58 -24.56
C ARG A 78 -8.17 0.71 -23.04
N VAL A 79 -7.96 1.90 -22.50
CA VAL A 79 -8.25 2.21 -21.10
C VAL A 79 -9.77 2.22 -20.96
N CYS A 80 -10.31 1.33 -20.12
CA CYS A 80 -11.73 1.31 -19.78
C CYS A 80 -11.89 1.76 -18.33
N TYR A 81 -12.82 2.68 -18.08
CA TYR A 81 -13.16 3.12 -16.73
C TYR A 81 -14.25 2.20 -16.19
N VAL A 82 -13.95 1.41 -15.16
CA VAL A 82 -14.95 0.60 -14.45
C VAL A 82 -15.23 1.29 -13.12
N ARG A 83 -16.48 1.73 -12.94
CA ARG A 83 -16.95 2.32 -11.69
C ARG A 83 -17.44 1.17 -10.79
N MET A 84 -16.66 0.85 -9.76
CA MET A 84 -17.09 -0.13 -8.75
C MET A 84 -18.05 0.57 -7.78
N GLY A 85 -19.36 0.31 -7.88
CA GLY A 85 -20.34 0.84 -6.93
C GLY A 85 -21.75 1.14 -7.45
N GLU A 86 -22.11 0.78 -8.68
CA GLU A 86 -23.51 0.77 -9.11
C GLU A 86 -23.95 -0.69 -9.30
N ASP A 87 -24.72 -1.20 -8.35
CA ASP A 87 -25.64 -2.31 -8.62
C ASP A 87 -26.62 -1.80 -9.66
N VAL A 88 -26.36 -2.10 -10.94
CA VAL A 88 -27.38 -1.95 -11.97
C VAL A 88 -28.34 -3.13 -11.76
N GLY A 89 -29.34 -2.87 -10.92
CA GLY A 89 -30.57 -3.66 -10.91
C GLY A 89 -31.31 -3.47 -12.23
N ASP A 90 -31.91 -4.59 -12.64
CA ASP A 90 -32.81 -4.87 -13.77
C ASP A 90 -32.19 -5.03 -15.17
#